data_AF-A0A6P0VGW2-F1
#
_entry.id   AF-A0A6P0VGW2-F1
#
_cell.length_a   1.000
_cell.length_b   1.000
_cell.length_c   1.000
_cell.angle_alpha   90.00
_cell.angle_beta   90.00
_cell.angle_gamma   90.00
#
_symmetry.space_group_name_H-M   'P 1'
#
loop_
_entity.id
_entity.type
_entity.pdbx_description
1 polymer ?
#
loop_
_entity_poly.entity_id
_entity_poly.type
_entity_poly.pdbx_seq_one_letter_code
_entity_poly.pdbx_strand_id
1 'polypeptide(L)' 'VTEGIRLVAVAWVQSLVRDPQDREILFDLDTVRRAIFHKDGKTTEFDLISKSYSNLLRKWGDV' A
#
# COMPACT_ATOMS: atom_id res chain seq x y z
N VAL A 1 0.55 30.55 -9.44
CA VAL A 1 -0.69 31.23 -9.86
C VAL A 1 -0.25 32.45 -10.62
N THR A 2 -0.41 32.48 -11.94
CA THR A 2 -0.05 33.65 -12.75
C THR A 2 -1.16 34.70 -12.74
N GLU A 3 -2.43 34.28 -12.57
CA GLU A 3 -3.60 35.13 -12.27
C GLU A 3 -4.64 34.34 -11.46
N GLY A 4 -5.49 35.02 -10.66
CA GLY A 4 -6.57 34.39 -9.86
C GLY A 4 -6.15 33.88 -8.46
N ILE A 5 -6.94 32.98 -7.86
CA ILE A 5 -6.69 32.40 -6.52
C ILE A 5 -6.76 30.88 -6.59
N ARG A 6 -5.76 30.18 -6.04
CA ARG A 6 -5.79 28.72 -5.84
C ARG A 6 -5.87 28.40 -4.36
N LEU A 7 -7.08 28.08 -3.89
CA LEU A 7 -7.29 27.58 -2.54
C LEU A 7 -6.81 26.13 -2.47
N VAL A 8 -5.97 25.81 -1.49
CA VAL A 8 -5.46 24.45 -1.24
C VAL A 8 -5.41 24.17 0.25
N ALA A 9 -5.66 22.92 0.63
CA ALA A 9 -5.29 22.39 1.92
C ALA A 9 -4.04 21.52 1.74
N VAL A 10 -3.00 21.78 2.52
CA VAL A 10 -1.76 21.02 2.52
C VAL A 10 -1.58 20.43 3.92
N ALA A 11 -1.32 19.13 3.96
CA ALA A 11 -1.05 18.41 5.18
C ALA A 11 0.01 17.34 4.90
N TRP A 12 0.54 16.76 5.97
CA TRP A 12 1.50 15.66 5.90
C TRP A 12 0.95 14.46 6.66
N VAL A 13 1.33 13.28 6.18
CA VAL A 13 1.09 12.01 6.86
C VAL A 13 2.41 11.27 6.93
N GLN A 14 2.63 10.59 8.05
CA GLN A 14 3.77 9.69 8.21
C GLN A 14 3.34 8.27 7.82
N SER A 15 4.13 7.65 6.94
CA SER A 15 3.97 6.23 6.63
C SER A 15 4.54 5.36 7.75
N LEU A 16 3.91 4.21 7.99
CA LEU A 16 4.46 3.15 8.84
C LEU A 16 5.73 2.52 8.24
N VAL A 17 5.88 2.57 6.91
CA VAL A 17 7.06 2.09 6.19
C VAL A 17 7.86 3.28 5.66
N ARG A 18 9.09 3.40 6.13
CA ARG A 18 9.94 4.58 5.89
C ARG A 18 10.48 4.66 4.46
N ASP A 19 10.97 3.55 3.91
CA ASP A 19 11.54 3.51 2.56
C ASP A 19 10.43 3.57 1.49
N PRO A 20 10.51 4.49 0.50
CA PRO A 20 9.56 4.53 -0.60
C PRO A 20 9.49 3.27 -1.46
N GLN A 21 10.61 2.58 -1.69
CA GLN A 21 10.66 1.38 -2.52
C GLN A 21 9.94 0.21 -1.83
N ASP A 22 10.16 0.05 -0.52
CA ASP A 22 9.45 -0.96 0.28
C ASP A 22 7.93 -0.71 0.31
N ARG A 23 7.52 0.57 0.37
CA ARG A 23 6.09 0.94 0.27
C ARG A 23 5.48 0.60 -1.08
N GLU A 24 6.21 0.84 -2.16
CA GLU A 24 5.75 0.53 -3.51
C GLU A 24 5.54 -0.98 -3.67
N ILE A 25 6.47 -1.79 -3.16
CA ILE A 25 6.33 -3.26 -3.15
C ILE A 25 5.07 -3.70 -2.38
N LEU A 26 4.82 -3.13 -1.19
CA LEU A 26 3.60 -3.44 -0.43
C LEU A 26 2.33 -3.03 -1.19
N PHE A 27 2.34 -1.86 -1.84
CA PHE A 27 1.22 -1.38 -2.65
C PHE A 27 0.90 -2.32 -3.82
N ASP A 28 1.93 -2.79 -4.54
CA ASP A 28 1.76 -3.74 -5.64
C ASP A 28 1.21 -5.09 -5.15
N LEU A 29 1.76 -5.60 -4.04
CA LEU A 29 1.28 -6.84 -3.44
C LEU A 29 -0.19 -6.75 -3.00
N ASP A 30 -0.61 -5.64 -2.38
CA ASP A 30 -2.00 -5.46 -1.99
C ASP A 30 -2.93 -5.30 -3.21
N THR A 31 -2.46 -4.65 -4.27
CA THR A 31 -3.19 -4.52 -5.53
C THR A 31 -3.47 -5.89 -6.14
N VAL A 32 -2.46 -6.75 -6.25
CA VAL A 32 -2.60 -8.12 -6.75
C VAL A 32 -3.47 -8.97 -5.82
N ARG A 33 -3.27 -8.86 -4.50
CA ARG A 33 -4.07 -9.56 -3.48
C ARG A 33 -5.56 -9.26 -3.64
N ARG A 34 -5.93 -7.99 -3.83
CA ARG A 34 -7.32 -7.56 -4.06
C ARG A 34 -7.86 -8.07 -5.39
N ALA A 35 -7.06 -8.02 -6.45
CA ALA A 35 -7.47 -8.50 -7.77
C ALA A 35 -7.78 -10.01 -7.78
N ILE A 36 -6.91 -10.82 -7.15
CA ILE A 36 -7.13 -12.27 -7.01
C ILE A 36 -8.40 -12.53 -6.20
N PHE A 37 -8.58 -11.86 -5.07
CA PHE A 37 -9.77 -12.06 -4.25
C PHE A 37 -11.06 -11.68 -4.99
N HIS A 38 -11.04 -10.60 -5.77
CA HIS A 38 -12.20 -10.18 -6.54
C HIS A 38 -12.56 -11.20 -7.64
N LYS A 39 -11.56 -11.81 -8.27
CA LYS A 39 -11.76 -12.74 -9.38
C LYS A 39 -12.15 -14.14 -8.90
N ASP A 40 -11.40 -14.69 -7.94
CA ASP A 40 -11.42 -16.10 -7.59
C ASP A 40 -11.83 -16.33 -6.11
N GLY A 41 -12.03 -15.26 -5.33
CA GLY A 41 -12.34 -15.35 -3.91
C GLY A 41 -11.13 -15.80 -3.08
N LYS A 42 -11.41 -16.56 -2.02
CA LYS A 42 -10.36 -17.10 -1.15
C LYS A 42 -9.73 -18.33 -1.81
N THR A 43 -8.45 -18.22 -2.14
CA THR A 43 -7.62 -19.30 -2.68
C THR A 43 -6.33 -19.45 -1.89
N THR A 44 -5.58 -20.52 -2.15
CA THR A 44 -4.26 -20.73 -1.51
C THR A 44 -3.26 -19.65 -1.91
N GLU A 45 -3.29 -19.19 -3.17
CA GLU A 45 -2.44 -18.13 -3.69
C GLU A 45 -2.75 -16.79 -3.01
N PHE A 46 -4.05 -16.49 -2.84
CA PHE A 46 -4.49 -15.31 -2.08
C PHE A 46 -3.97 -15.34 -0.64
N ASP A 47 -4.08 -16.50 0.03
CA ASP A 47 -3.62 -16.66 1.41
C ASP A 47 -2.09 -16.50 1.51
N LEU A 48 -1.33 -17.04 0.55
CA LEU A 48 0.12 -16.88 0.49
C LEU A 48 0.53 -15.42 0.28
N ILE A 49 -0.11 -14.69 -0.64
CA ILE A 49 0.17 -13.27 -0.86
C ILE A 49 -0.21 -12.45 0.38
N SER A 50 -1.36 -12.74 1.00
CA SER A 50 -1.80 -12.07 2.22
C SER A 50 -0.83 -12.28 3.39
N LYS A 51 -0.30 -13.50 3.53
CA LYS A 51 0.75 -13.82 4.51
C LYS A 51 2.04 -13.06 4.21
N SER A 52 2.50 -13.06 2.96
CA SER A 52 3.72 -12.35 2.55
C SER A 52 3.62 -10.85 2.76
N TYR A 53 2.50 -10.23 2.37
CA TYR A 53 2.20 -8.82 2.63
C TYR A 53 2.29 -8.50 4.14
N SER A 54 1.61 -9.31 4.97
CA SER A 54 1.63 -9.12 6.43
C SER A 54 3.02 -9.28 7.04
N ASN A 55 3.83 -10.22 6.53
CA ASN A 55 5.20 -10.42 6.98
C ASN A 55 6.10 -9.23 6.60
N LEU A 56 6.00 -8.74 5.37
CA LEU A 56 6.77 -7.59 4.89
C LEU A 56 6.38 -6.31 5.62
N LEU A 57 5.08 -6.09 5.85
CA LEU A 57 4.60 -4.97 6.65
C LEU A 57 5.16 -4.99 8.07
N ARG A 58 5.24 -6.17 8.71
CA ARG A 58 5.90 -6.30 10.03
C ARG A 58 7.41 -6.08 9.96
N LYS A 59 8.05 -6.49 8.87
CA LYS A 59 9.50 -6.37 8.71
C LYS A 59 9.93 -4.93 8.48
N TRP A 60 9.15 -4.17 7.73
CA TRP A 60 9.45 -2.79 7.32
C TRP A 60 8.69 -1.73 8.11
N GLY A 61 7.71 -2.14 8.91
CA GLY A 61 6.92 -1.27 9.75
C GLY A 61 7.74 -0.78 10.93
N ASP A 62 7.88 0.54 11.05
CA ASP A 62 8.36 1.21 12.25
C ASP A 62 7.15 1.40 13.18
N VAL A 63 6.83 0.36 13.97
CA VAL A 63 5.76 0.38 15.00
C VAL A 63 6.37 0.59 16.38
#